data_AF-A0A957HSR4-F1
#
_entry.id   AF-A0A957HSR4-F1
#
_cell.length_a   1.000
_cell.length_b   1.000
_cell.length_c   1.000
_cell.angle_alpha   90.00
_cell.angle_beta   90.00
_cell.angle_gamma   90.00
#
_symmetry.space_group_name_H-M   'P 1'
#
loop_
_entity.id
_entity.type
_entity.pdbx_description
1 polymer ?
#
loop_
_entity_poly.entity_id
_entity_poly.type
_entity_poly.pdbx_seq_one_letter_code
_entity_poly.pdbx_strand_id
1 'polypeptide(L)'
;NVLRALWQEVAQVGVQLGLATVGDGAYDPGVYTAVYHHLLQHRHTETLNIDTVLKPTGSAYNLRISGTELSATSAEVNTIIAAIEQQYTPEELDRAVANWFDM
;
A
#
# COMPACT_ATOMS: atom_id res chain seq x y z
N ASN A 1 19.16 14.68 -1.44
CA ASN A 1 18.36 14.38 -0.23
C ASN A 1 17.33 13.34 -0.65
N VAL A 2 17.34 12.15 -0.04
CA VAL A 2 16.52 11.00 -0.46
C VAL A 2 15.02 11.30 -0.41
N LEU A 3 14.54 11.98 0.62
CA LEU A 3 13.11 12.34 0.76
C LEU A 3 12.63 13.24 -0.38
N ARG A 4 13.49 14.15 -0.86
CA ARG A 4 13.17 15.00 -2.00
C ARG A 4 13.06 14.20 -3.31
N ALA A 5 13.93 13.21 -3.51
CA ALA A 5 13.86 12.36 -4.70
C ALA A 5 12.60 11.49 -4.69
N LEU A 6 12.30 10.86 -3.54
CA LEU A 6 11.07 10.08 -3.37
C LEU A 6 9.81 10.93 -3.58
N TRP A 7 9.81 12.17 -3.07
CA TRP A 7 8.72 13.10 -3.33
C TRP A 7 8.57 13.42 -4.82
N GLN A 8 9.67 13.69 -5.52
CA GLN A 8 9.65 13.99 -6.96
C GLN A 8 9.09 12.83 -7.78
N GLU A 9 9.39 11.58 -7.41
CA GLU A 9 8.80 10.39 -8.03
C GLU A 9 7.28 10.35 -7.84
N VAL A 10 6.79 10.58 -6.62
CA VAL A 10 5.34 10.63 -6.33
C VAL A 10 4.66 11.75 -7.09
N ALA A 11 5.24 12.95 -7.11
CA ALA A 11 4.70 14.09 -7.84
C ALA A 11 4.65 13.83 -9.35
N GLN A 12 5.66 13.16 -9.90
CA GLN A 12 5.70 12.77 -11.31
C GLN A 12 4.59 11.76 -11.65
N VAL A 13 4.35 10.78 -10.78
CA VAL A 13 3.21 9.86 -10.90
C VAL A 13 1.88 10.63 -10.88
N GLY A 14 1.75 11.61 -9.99
CA GLY A 14 0.57 12.49 -9.94
C GLY A 14 0.30 13.23 -11.25
N VAL A 15 1.35 13.73 -11.91
CA VAL A 15 1.23 14.36 -13.23
C VAL A 15 0.82 13.33 -14.30
N GLN A 16 1.43 12.15 -14.30
CA GLN A 16 1.11 11.08 -15.28
C GLN A 16 -0.33 10.58 -15.16
N LEU A 17 -0.87 10.55 -13.95
CA LEU A 17 -2.26 10.16 -13.67
C LEU A 17 -3.27 11.31 -13.85
N GLY A 18 -2.82 12.53 -14.18
CA GLY A 18 -3.68 13.71 -14.31
C GLY A 18 -4.23 14.24 -12.98
N LEU A 19 -3.60 13.88 -11.86
CA LEU A 19 -3.99 14.28 -10.50
C LEU A 19 -3.29 15.57 -10.04
N ALA A 20 -2.25 15.99 -10.74
CA ALA A 20 -1.47 17.18 -10.44
C ALA A 20 -0.96 17.86 -11.71
N THR A 21 -0.65 19.14 -11.62
CA THR A 21 0.13 19.86 -12.64
C THR A 21 1.61 19.84 -12.28
N VAL A 22 2.48 20.03 -13.28
CA VAL A 22 3.93 20.17 -13.04
C VAL A 22 4.16 21.34 -12.08
N GLY A 23 4.70 21.05 -10.91
CA GLY A 23 4.99 22.02 -9.86
C GLY A 23 6.46 22.42 -9.80
N ASP A 24 6.80 23.27 -8.83
CA ASP A 24 8.17 23.72 -8.53
C ASP A 24 9.01 22.68 -7.75
N GLY A 25 8.43 21.51 -7.47
CA GLY A 25 9.06 20.44 -6.71
C GLY A 25 8.94 20.60 -5.19
N ALA A 26 8.23 21.62 -4.69
CA ALA A 26 7.86 21.70 -3.29
C ALA A 26 6.90 20.56 -2.92
N TYR A 27 6.93 20.16 -1.65
CA TYR A 27 6.01 19.14 -1.14
C TYR A 27 4.58 19.68 -1.10
N ASP A 28 3.65 18.94 -1.71
CA ASP A 28 2.22 19.23 -1.69
C ASP A 28 1.47 18.01 -1.12
N PRO A 29 0.89 18.13 0.10
CA PRO A 29 0.16 17.03 0.72
C PRO A 29 -1.12 16.65 -0.04
N GLY A 30 -1.70 17.57 -0.82
CA GLY A 30 -2.87 17.30 -1.66
C GLY A 30 -2.52 16.35 -2.80
N VAL A 31 -1.42 16.63 -3.51
CA VAL A 31 -0.91 15.76 -4.59
C VAL A 31 -0.51 14.39 -4.03
N TYR A 32 0.20 14.35 -2.90
CA TYR A 32 0.54 13.11 -2.22
C TYR A 32 -0.71 12.26 -1.93
N THR A 33 -1.70 12.88 -1.28
CA THR A 33 -2.96 12.24 -0.91
C THR A 33 -3.71 11.72 -2.14
N ALA A 34 -3.83 12.54 -3.18
CA ALA A 34 -4.54 12.17 -4.41
C ALA A 34 -3.92 10.96 -5.11
N VAL A 35 -2.58 10.91 -5.20
CA VAL A 35 -1.86 9.78 -5.80
C VAL A 35 -2.14 8.50 -5.02
N TYR A 36 -1.98 8.51 -3.69
CA TYR A 36 -2.21 7.30 -2.90
C TYR A 36 -3.68 6.89 -2.86
N HIS A 37 -4.63 7.83 -2.85
CA HIS A 37 -6.05 7.50 -3.00
C HIS A 37 -6.34 6.84 -4.34
N HIS A 38 -5.74 7.31 -5.44
CA HIS A 38 -5.90 6.68 -6.74
C HIS A 38 -5.31 5.25 -6.75
N LEU A 39 -4.09 5.07 -6.24
CA LEU A 39 -3.45 3.76 -6.16
C LEU A 39 -4.20 2.78 -5.25
N LEU A 40 -4.87 3.29 -4.23
CA LEU A 40 -5.60 2.52 -3.24
C LEU A 40 -7.12 2.64 -3.43
N GLN A 41 -7.61 3.07 -4.59
CA GLN A 41 -9.04 3.35 -4.85
C GLN A 41 -9.96 2.13 -4.63
N HIS A 42 -9.35 0.97 -4.60
CA HIS A 42 -9.97 -0.34 -4.43
C HIS A 42 -9.80 -0.90 -3.00
N ARG A 43 -9.30 -0.10 -2.07
CA ARG A 43 -9.14 -0.42 -0.64
C ARG A 43 -9.87 0.62 0.19
N HIS A 44 -10.23 0.25 1.42
CA HIS A 44 -10.67 1.23 2.39
C HIS A 44 -9.47 2.11 2.81
N THR A 45 -9.53 3.40 2.51
CA THR A 45 -8.47 4.37 2.80
C THR A 45 -8.96 5.49 3.70
N GLU A 46 -8.08 5.93 4.58
CA GLU A 46 -8.27 7.12 5.40
C GLU A 46 -7.00 7.98 5.33
N THR A 47 -7.16 9.29 5.21
CA THR A 47 -6.04 10.24 5.21
C THR A 47 -5.90 10.86 6.58
N LEU A 48 -4.75 10.63 7.21
CA LEU A 48 -4.39 11.23 8.48
C LEU A 48 -3.40 12.38 8.25
N ASN A 49 -3.81 13.60 8.58
CA ASN A 49 -2.91 14.75 8.52
C ASN A 49 -1.97 14.72 9.72
N ILE A 50 -0.66 14.63 9.46
CA ILE A 50 0.37 14.77 10.50
C ILE A 50 0.70 16.26 10.63
N ASP A 51 -0.09 16.98 11.40
CA ASP A 51 0.10 18.41 11.71
C ASP A 51 0.88 18.62 13.02
N THR A 52 1.07 17.55 13.79
CA THR A 52 1.65 17.60 15.13
C THR A 52 3.05 16.99 15.12
N VAL A 53 4.04 17.81 15.43
CA VAL A 53 5.41 17.34 15.68
C VAL A 53 5.47 16.71 17.06
N LEU A 54 5.43 15.38 17.10
CA LEU A 54 5.61 14.63 18.34
C LEU A 54 7.07 14.68 18.78
N LYS A 55 7.31 14.89 20.07
CA LYS A 55 8.66 14.78 20.65
C LYS A 55 9.03 13.30 20.73
N PRO A 56 10.08 12.83 20.05
CA PRO A 56 10.46 11.43 20.13
C PRO A 56 10.98 11.11 21.54
N THR A 57 10.29 10.22 22.25
CA THR A 57 10.71 9.71 23.57
C THR A 57 11.46 8.37 23.47
N GLY A 58 11.66 7.86 22.25
CA GLY A 58 12.33 6.59 21.96
C GLY A 58 12.24 6.21 20.48
N SER A 59 12.81 5.06 20.10
CA SER A 59 12.70 4.53 18.74
C SER A 59 11.35 3.83 18.52
N ALA A 60 10.68 4.12 17.40
CA ALA A 60 9.48 3.41 16.96
C ALA A 60 9.72 1.91 16.72
N TYR A 61 10.98 1.49 16.61
CA TYR A 61 11.38 0.09 16.45
C TYR A 61 11.77 -0.60 17.76
N ASN A 62 11.84 0.14 18.87
CA ASN A 62 12.08 -0.43 20.19
C ASN A 62 10.74 -0.87 20.82
N LEU A 63 10.01 -1.69 20.08
CA LEU A 63 8.72 -2.20 20.53
C LEU A 63 8.99 -3.43 21.40
N ARG A 64 8.67 -3.34 22.70
CA ARG A 64 8.68 -4.49 23.62
C ARG A 64 7.42 -5.35 23.40
N ILE A 65 7.23 -5.85 22.19
CA ILE A 65 6.09 -6.71 21.86
C ILE A 65 6.59 -8.14 21.80
N SER A 66 6.02 -9.00 22.62
CA SER A 66 6.12 -10.44 22.44
C SER A 66 5.18 -10.84 21.31
N GLY A 67 5.62 -10.64 20.06
CA GLY A 67 4.88 -11.10 18.88
C GLY A 67 5.12 -12.59 18.66
N THR A 68 4.05 -13.35 18.43
CA THR A 68 4.13 -14.67 17.80
C THR A 68 3.98 -14.49 16.30
N GLU A 69 4.91 -15.07 15.53
CA GLU A 69 4.78 -15.16 14.09
C GLU A 69 3.58 -16.05 13.74
N LEU A 70 2.61 -15.50 13.01
CA LEU A 70 1.55 -16.29 12.41
C LEU A 70 2.09 -16.90 11.13
N SER A 71 2.35 -18.20 11.17
CA SER A 71 2.78 -18.97 10.01
C SER A 71 1.81 -20.13 9.81
N ALA A 72 1.37 -20.32 8.57
CA ALA A 72 0.53 -21.45 8.22
C ALA A 72 1.35 -22.74 8.28
N THR A 73 0.74 -23.80 8.81
CA THR A 73 1.30 -25.14 8.73
C THR A 73 1.30 -25.64 7.29
N SER A 74 2.19 -26.57 6.96
CA SER A 74 2.22 -27.17 5.62
C SER A 74 0.89 -27.85 5.25
N ALA A 75 0.14 -28.36 6.24
CA ALA A 75 -1.17 -28.96 6.02
C ALA A 75 -2.23 -27.93 5.63
N GLU A 76 -2.23 -26.77 6.29
CA GLU A 76 -3.12 -25.64 5.93
C GLU A 76 -2.79 -25.12 4.54
N VAL A 77 -1.50 -24.95 4.22
CA VAL A 77 -1.06 -24.54 2.88
C VAL A 77 -1.56 -25.51 1.82
N ASN A 78 -1.34 -26.82 2.00
CA ASN A 78 -1.78 -27.82 1.02
C ASN A 78 -3.29 -27.83 0.83
N THR A 79 -4.06 -27.63 1.92
CA THR A 79 -5.53 -27.57 1.86
C THR A 79 -6.00 -26.37 1.05
N ILE A 80 -5.38 -25.20 1.27
CA ILE A 80 -5.72 -23.97 0.55
C ILE A 80 -5.37 -24.09 -0.94
N ILE A 81 -4.17 -24.61 -1.26
CA ILE A 81 -3.74 -24.81 -2.66
C ILE A 81 -4.68 -25.76 -3.40
N ALA A 82 -5.02 -26.91 -2.79
CA ALA A 82 -5.94 -27.87 -3.41
C ALA A 82 -7.34 -27.28 -3.64
N ALA A 83 -7.83 -26.42 -2.74
CA ALA A 83 -9.12 -25.75 -2.93
C ALA A 83 -9.07 -24.75 -4.10
N ILE A 84 -7.97 -23.97 -4.22
CA ILE A 84 -7.78 -23.03 -5.33
C ILE A 84 -7.72 -23.78 -6.67
N GLU A 85 -6.93 -24.85 -6.75
CA GLU A 85 -6.77 -25.67 -7.97
C GLU A 85 -8.06 -26.36 -8.41
N GLN A 86 -8.99 -26.64 -7.48
CA GLN A 86 -10.31 -27.19 -7.80
C GLN A 86 -11.31 -26.12 -8.27
N GLN A 87 -11.14 -24.87 -7.82
CA GLN A 87 -12.13 -23.81 -8.01
C GLN A 87 -11.84 -22.92 -9.22
N TYR A 88 -10.58 -22.81 -9.64
CA TYR A 88 -10.18 -21.89 -10.71
C TYR A 88 -9.34 -22.59 -11.77
N THR A 89 -9.54 -22.25 -13.04
CA THR A 89 -8.46 -22.43 -14.03
C THR A 89 -7.35 -21.40 -13.79
N PRO A 90 -6.12 -21.61 -14.33
CA PRO A 90 -5.04 -20.64 -14.19
C PRO A 90 -5.43 -19.22 -14.64
N GLU A 91 -6.15 -19.10 -15.76
CA GLU A 91 -6.57 -17.80 -16.30
C GLU A 91 -7.67 -17.14 -15.46
N GLU A 92 -8.56 -17.92 -14.86
CA GLU A 92 -9.57 -17.42 -13.94
C GLU A 92 -8.93 -16.97 -12.62
N LEU A 93 -7.93 -17.69 -12.13
CA LEU A 93 -7.16 -17.30 -10.95
C LEU A 93 -6.39 -16.01 -11.19
N ASP A 94 -5.70 -15.86 -12.33
CA ASP A 94 -5.00 -14.63 -12.68
C ASP A 94 -5.96 -13.43 -12.71
N ARG A 95 -7.15 -13.65 -13.28
CA ARG A 95 -8.19 -12.61 -13.34
C ARG A 95 -8.79 -12.33 -11.97
N ALA A 96 -8.94 -13.34 -11.11
CA ALA A 96 -9.37 -13.20 -9.74
C ALA A 96 -8.38 -12.37 -8.92
N VAL A 97 -7.09 -12.68 -9.04
CA VAL A 97 -6.01 -11.92 -8.37
C VAL A 97 -5.94 -10.49 -8.90
N ALA A 98 -6.07 -10.28 -10.20
CA ALA A 98 -6.06 -8.94 -10.79
C ALA A 98 -7.24 -8.08 -10.29
N ASN A 99 -8.39 -8.70 -10.04
CA ASN A 99 -9.63 -8.03 -9.61
C ASN A 99 -9.99 -8.35 -8.16
N TRP A 100 -9.01 -8.69 -7.32
CA TRP A 100 -9.23 -9.16 -5.94
C TRP A 100 -10.07 -8.20 -5.07
N PHE A 101 -10.15 -6.94 -5.48
CA PHE A 101 -10.90 -5.88 -4.82
C PHE A 101 -12.40 -5.84 -5.16
N ASP A 102 -12.81 -6.48 -6.25
CA ASP A 102 -14.21 -6.60 -6.70
C ASP A 102 -14.83 -7.97 -6.34
N MET A 103 -14.08 -8.84 -5.64
CA MET A 103 -14.47 -10.19 -5.27
C MET A 103 -15.27 -10.28 -3.97
#